data_AF-D7GGF2-F1
#
_entry.id   AF-D7GGF2-F1
#
_cell.length_a   1.000
_cell.length_b   1.000
_cell.length_c   1.000
_cell.angle_alpha   90.00
_cell.angle_beta   90.00
_cell.angle_gamma   90.00
#
_symmetry.space_group_name_H-M   'P 1'
#
loop_
_entity.id
_entity.type
_entity.pdbx_description
1 polymer ?
#
loop_
_entity_poly.entity_id
_entity_poly.type
_entity_poly.pdbx_seq_one_letter_code
_entity_poly.pdbx_strand_id
1 'polypeptide(L)'
;MRFALDSLPDRSWPALTLGPAWNGWATPVVIQKVLAEVLEASGEPHRWEGDVVWLSTSATDLPPDEEPEFDDPVRPSEDGTYDLAQMGWCFLALHR
;
A
#
# COMPACT_ATOMS: atom_id res chain seq x y z
N MET A 1 -12.08 0.48 -11.77
CA MET A 1 -10.83 -0.16 -12.22
C MET A 1 -10.38 -1.17 -11.17
N ARG A 2 -9.52 -2.14 -11.51
CA ARG A 2 -8.94 -3.06 -10.52
C ARG A 2 -7.43 -3.07 -10.61
N PHE A 3 -6.79 -3.42 -9.51
CA PHE A 3 -5.35 -3.62 -9.43
C PHE A 3 -5.03 -4.85 -8.58
N ALA A 4 -3.81 -5.36 -8.73
CA ALA A 4 -3.21 -6.36 -7.85
C ALA A 4 -1.87 -5.83 -7.30
N LEU A 5 -1.43 -6.36 -6.17
CA LEU A 5 -0.05 -6.25 -5.71
C LEU A 5 0.77 -7.31 -6.48
N ASP A 6 1.97 -6.98 -6.92
CA ASP A 6 2.79 -7.91 -7.71
C ASP A 6 3.13 -9.21 -6.95
N SER A 7 3.31 -9.11 -5.63
CA SER A 7 3.53 -10.26 -4.73
C SER A 7 2.25 -11.08 -4.46
N LEU A 8 1.06 -10.56 -4.81
CA LEU A 8 -0.24 -11.23 -4.65
C LEU A 8 -1.07 -11.16 -5.94
N PRO A 9 -0.59 -11.73 -7.07
CA PRO A 9 -1.21 -11.52 -8.38
C PRO A 9 -2.61 -12.15 -8.51
N ASP A 10 -2.92 -13.15 -7.68
CA ASP A 10 -4.23 -13.82 -7.66
C ASP A 10 -5.29 -13.04 -6.84
N ARG A 11 -4.89 -11.97 -6.14
CA ARG A 11 -5.80 -11.08 -5.41
C ARG A 11 -5.90 -9.74 -6.12
N SER A 12 -7.10 -9.16 -6.09
CA SER A 12 -7.31 -7.84 -6.67
C SER A 12 -8.29 -7.01 -5.88
N TRP A 13 -8.12 -5.69 -5.98
CA TRP A 13 -8.92 -4.70 -5.25
C TRP A 13 -9.43 -3.62 -6.20
N PRO A 14 -10.54 -2.95 -5.86
CA PRO A 14 -11.03 -1.83 -6.64
C PRO A 14 -10.16 -0.58 -6.40
N ALA A 15 -9.78 0.10 -7.48
CA ALA A 15 -9.22 1.46 -7.42
C ALA A 15 -10.27 2.48 -7.87
N LEU A 16 -10.26 3.66 -7.26
CA LEU A 16 -11.03 4.81 -7.70
C LEU A 16 -10.48 5.35 -9.02
N THR A 17 -9.16 5.57 -9.05
CA THR A 17 -8.38 5.99 -10.22
C THR A 17 -6.95 5.45 -10.12
N LEU A 18 -6.12 5.67 -11.14
CA LEU A 18 -4.66 5.58 -11.03
C LEU A 18 -4.10 6.99 -11.01
N GLY A 19 -3.10 7.22 -10.16
CA GLY A 19 -2.25 8.40 -10.20
C GLY A 19 -1.19 8.32 -11.31
N PRO A 20 -0.21 9.22 -11.30
CA PRO A 20 0.98 9.13 -12.15
C PRO A 20 1.75 7.85 -11.83
N ALA A 21 2.16 7.11 -12.86
CA ALA A 21 2.94 5.89 -12.68
C ALA A 21 4.26 6.16 -11.95
N TRP A 22 4.66 5.24 -11.08
CA TRP A 22 5.93 5.30 -10.36
C TRP A 22 6.85 4.17 -10.84
N ASN A 23 7.99 4.50 -11.44
CA ASN A 23 8.91 3.52 -12.05
C ASN A 23 8.23 2.54 -13.04
N GLY A 24 7.19 2.99 -13.73
CA GLY A 24 6.40 2.18 -14.67
C GLY A 24 5.29 1.33 -14.03
N TRP A 25 5.18 1.33 -12.71
CA TRP A 25 4.14 0.63 -11.97
C TRP A 25 2.89 1.47 -11.80
N ALA A 26 1.73 0.80 -11.66
CA ALA A 26 0.48 1.48 -11.38
C ALA A 26 0.52 2.09 -9.96
N THR A 27 -0.16 3.20 -9.79
CA THR A 27 -0.30 3.89 -8.50
C THR A 27 -1.79 4.04 -8.18
N PRO A 28 -2.42 2.98 -7.64
CA PRO A 28 -3.85 3.01 -7.33
C PRO A 28 -4.17 4.11 -6.32
N VAL A 29 -5.26 4.83 -6.57
CA VAL A 29 -5.87 5.72 -5.57
C VAL A 29 -7.09 5.02 -5.00
N VAL A 30 -7.15 4.87 -3.68
CA VAL A 30 -8.12 4.02 -2.98
C VAL A 30 -8.73 4.70 -1.77
N ILE A 31 -9.84 4.17 -1.27
CA ILE A 31 -10.39 4.56 0.04
C ILE A 31 -9.71 3.77 1.17
N GLN A 32 -9.81 4.28 2.40
CA GLN A 32 -9.22 3.65 3.59
C GLN A 32 -9.54 2.15 3.72
N LYS A 33 -10.80 1.77 3.46
CA LYS A 33 -11.23 0.36 3.52
C LYS A 33 -10.40 -0.54 2.60
N VAL A 34 -10.14 -0.10 1.38
CA VAL A 34 -9.38 -0.88 0.40
C VAL A 34 -7.90 -0.92 0.79
N LEU A 35 -7.33 0.18 1.28
CA LEU A 35 -5.97 0.18 1.82
C LEU A 35 -5.82 -0.82 2.97
N ALA A 36 -6.76 -0.83 3.93
CA ALA A 36 -6.76 -1.81 5.02
C ALA A 36 -6.84 -3.26 4.51
N GLU A 37 -7.67 -3.55 3.49
CA GLU A 37 -7.74 -4.89 2.87
C GLU A 37 -6.45 -5.29 2.14
N VAL A 38 -5.74 -4.33 1.53
CA VAL A 38 -4.43 -4.57 0.89
C VAL A 38 -3.38 -4.88 1.95
N LEU A 39 -3.32 -4.09 3.02
CA LEU A 39 -2.36 -4.26 4.11
C LEU A 39 -2.54 -5.60 4.83
N GLU A 40 -3.79 -5.93 5.20
CA GLU A 40 -4.13 -7.23 5.78
C GLU A 40 -3.71 -8.39 4.87
N ALA A 41 -3.91 -8.26 3.56
CA ALA A 41 -3.54 -9.30 2.62
C ALA A 41 -2.03 -9.42 2.41
N SER A 42 -1.29 -8.30 2.45
CA SER A 42 0.17 -8.27 2.33
C SER A 42 0.86 -8.91 3.54
N GLY A 43 0.24 -8.80 4.73
CA GLY A 43 0.85 -9.23 5.98
C GLY A 43 1.95 -8.30 6.48
N GLU A 44 2.17 -7.16 5.81
CA GLU A 44 3.21 -6.20 6.18
C GLU A 44 2.89 -5.54 7.52
N PRO A 45 3.90 -5.36 8.41
CA PRO A 45 3.68 -4.70 9.68
C PRO A 45 3.23 -3.26 9.47
N HIS A 46 2.12 -2.91 10.11
CA HIS A 46 1.57 -1.57 10.03
C HIS A 46 0.75 -1.25 11.28
N ARG A 47 0.54 0.05 11.51
CA ARG A 47 -0.40 0.55 12.52
C ARG A 47 -1.16 1.77 12.01
N TRP A 48 -2.37 1.96 12.52
CA TRP A 48 -3.17 3.14 12.25
C TRP A 48 -3.08 4.15 13.39
N GLU A 49 -2.83 5.41 13.06
CA GLU A 49 -2.91 6.55 13.98
C GLU A 49 -3.88 7.57 13.37
N GLY A 50 -5.16 7.45 13.76
CA GLY A 50 -6.23 8.21 13.11
C GLY A 50 -6.46 7.71 11.68
N ASP A 51 -6.27 8.60 10.72
CA ASP A 51 -6.37 8.34 9.28
C ASP A 51 -5.00 8.11 8.62
N VAL A 52 -3.90 8.17 9.37
CA VAL A 52 -2.56 7.86 8.85
C VAL A 52 -2.26 6.39 9.15
N VAL A 53 -1.77 5.67 8.15
CA VAL A 53 -1.13 4.36 8.38
C VAL A 53 0.39 4.53 8.38
N TRP A 54 1.04 3.93 9.36
CA TRP A 54 2.48 3.86 9.48
C TRP A 54 2.91 2.44 9.09
N LEU A 55 3.73 2.33 8.05
CA LEU A 55 4.32 1.09 7.58
C LEU A 55 5.68 0.89 8.24
N SER A 56 5.94 -0.31 8.76
CA SER A 56 7.23 -0.66 9.36
C SER A 56 7.91 -1.74 8.53
N THR A 57 9.23 -1.81 8.59
CA THR A 57 9.99 -2.90 7.96
C THR A 57 9.61 -4.26 8.57
N SER A 58 9.39 -5.26 7.72
CA SER A 58 9.16 -6.63 8.18
C SER A 58 10.32 -7.16 9.00
N ALA A 59 10.03 -7.88 10.09
CA ALA A 59 11.06 -8.56 10.89
C ALA A 59 11.84 -9.61 10.08
N THR A 60 11.29 -10.08 8.94
CA THR A 60 12.00 -10.97 8.02
C THR A 60 13.10 -10.27 7.23
N ASP A 61 13.00 -8.94 7.09
CA ASP A 61 13.95 -8.11 6.35
C ASP A 61 14.95 -7.42 7.28
N LEU A 62 14.81 -7.61 8.60
CA LEU A 62 15.71 -7.12 9.62
C LEU A 62 16.70 -8.20 10.07
N PRO A 63 17.93 -7.82 10.46
CA PRO A 63 18.81 -8.70 11.21
C PRO A 63 18.16 -9.21 12.51
N PRO A 64 18.57 -10.38 13.03
CA PRO A 64 18.11 -10.86 14.33
C PRO A 64 18.36 -9.80 15.42
N ASP A 65 17.37 -9.61 16.28
CA ASP A 65 17.40 -8.65 17.40
C ASP A 65 17.45 -7.16 17.01
N GLU A 66 17.22 -6.82 15.75
CA GLU A 66 16.99 -5.43 15.32
C GLU A 66 15.50 -5.08 15.25
N GLU A 67 15.19 -3.83 15.58
CA GLU A 67 13.87 -3.23 15.41
C GLU A 67 13.88 -2.30 14.19
N PRO A 68 12.72 -2.04 13.54
CA PRO A 68 12.64 -1.10 12.44
C PRO A 68 13.16 0.29 12.87
N GLU A 69 14.11 0.83 12.12
CA GLU A 69 14.68 2.17 12.42
C GLU A 69 13.70 3.29 12.07
N PHE A 70 12.82 3.05 11.08
CA PHE A 70 11.88 4.04 10.57
C PHE A 70 10.51 3.43 10.27
N ASP A 71 9.48 4.27 10.45
CA ASP A 71 8.13 4.00 9.98
C ASP A 71 7.76 5.02 8.90
N ASP A 72 7.26 4.53 7.77
CA ASP A 72 6.84 5.37 6.64
C ASP A 72 5.34 5.67 6.70
N PRO A 73 4.93 6.96 6.78
CA PRO A 73 3.52 7.31 6.82
C PRO A 73 2.90 7.32 5.42
N VAL A 74 1.78 6.63 5.26
CA VAL A 74 0.87 6.81 4.12
C VAL A 74 -0.30 7.66 4.59
N ARG A 75 -0.43 8.84 4.00
CA ARG A 75 -1.40 9.86 4.40
C ARG A 75 -2.57 9.91 3.42
N PRO A 76 -3.78 10.18 3.90
CA PRO A 76 -4.89 10.49 3.02
C PRO A 76 -4.69 11.88 2.39
N SER A 77 -5.28 12.05 1.21
CA SER A 77 -5.53 13.35 0.60
C SER A 77 -6.67 14.08 1.31
N GLU A 78 -6.91 15.35 0.97
CA GLU A 78 -7.98 16.16 1.57
C GLU A 78 -9.37 15.54 1.43
N ASP A 79 -9.60 14.70 0.43
CA ASP A 79 -10.85 13.99 0.16
C ASP A 79 -10.95 12.61 0.86
N GLY A 80 -9.96 12.24 1.68
CA GLY A 80 -9.92 10.97 2.39
C GLY A 80 -9.47 9.77 1.54
N THR A 81 -8.93 10.01 0.33
CA THR A 81 -8.36 8.96 -0.53
C THR A 81 -6.86 8.81 -0.32
N TYR A 82 -6.32 7.62 -0.61
CA TYR A 82 -4.93 7.26 -0.41
C TYR A 82 -4.30 6.95 -1.76
N ASP A 83 -3.26 7.70 -2.13
CA ASP A 83 -2.39 7.35 -3.26
C ASP A 83 -1.36 6.32 -2.79
N LEU A 84 -1.45 5.10 -3.33
CA LEU A 84 -0.56 4.00 -2.95
C LEU A 84 0.86 4.16 -3.49
N ALA A 85 1.15 5.17 -4.32
CA ALA A 85 2.52 5.53 -4.69
C ALA A 85 3.40 5.83 -3.47
N GLN A 86 2.79 6.32 -2.38
CA GLN A 86 3.48 6.62 -1.11
C GLN A 86 4.16 5.39 -0.49
N MET A 87 3.70 4.18 -0.82
CA MET A 87 4.24 2.94 -0.24
C MET A 87 5.54 2.49 -0.92
N GLY A 88 5.83 2.99 -2.13
CA GLY A 88 6.97 2.49 -2.92
C GLY A 88 6.82 1.03 -3.39
N TRP A 89 5.59 0.48 -3.40
CA TRP A 89 5.30 -0.89 -3.80
C TRP A 89 4.95 -1.01 -5.29
N CYS A 90 4.99 -2.23 -5.81
CA CYS A 90 4.71 -2.52 -7.22
C CYS A 90 3.26 -3.02 -7.42
N PHE A 91 2.43 -2.22 -8.09
CA PHE A 91 1.05 -2.60 -8.39
C PHE A 91 0.82 -2.84 -9.89
N LEU A 92 0.02 -3.86 -10.20
CA LEU A 92 -0.40 -4.22 -11.54
C LEU A 92 -1.78 -3.62 -11.84
N ALA A 93 -1.89 -2.82 -12.90
CA ALA A 93 -3.20 -2.40 -13.41
C ALA A 93 -3.88 -3.56 -14.14
N LEU A 94 -5.10 -3.92 -13.74
CA LEU A 94 -5.86 -5.00 -14.35
C LEU A 94 -6.88 -4.40 -15.31
N HIS A 95 -6.60 -4.52 -16.61
CA HIS A 95 -7.58 -4.24 -17.65
C HIS A 95 -8.58 -5.40 -17.69
N ARG A 96 -9.88 -5.07 -17.65
CA ARG A 96 -10.93 -6.04 -17.96
C ARG A 96 -10.91 -6.39 -19.44
#